data_AF-A0A8D8R130-F1
#
_entry.id   AF-A0A8D8R130-F1
#
_cell.length_a   1.000
_cell.length_b   1.000
_cell.length_c   1.000
_cell.angle_alpha   90.00
_cell.angle_beta   90.00
_cell.angle_gamma   90.00
#
_symmetry.space_group_name_H-M   'P 1'
#
loop_
_entity.id
_entity.type
_entity.pdbx_description
1 polymer ?
#
loop_
_entity_poly.entity_id
_entity_poly.type
_entity_poly.pdbx_seq_one_letter_code
_entity_poly.pdbx_strand_id
1 'polypeptide(L)'
;MLFHKPFKTKSNVLLRSSERKRIKGLILTQFPALTEEKLDKIYCKEIYSLKIETHSEEIVIVYMAYKLPLIFEYNSVIYPCVYLSWIEPDITPAFTTHADVLKFIRGGADLMLPGIILKNPHNKKHFGSHKKGDRVLINLSSNKAGVAVGETARSSEDLFMSGGKGKAVNILHYWGDELCKMAIEIDYPQLGKPDVCKTQEELDLELAVQLQAEEDQAQLSQALETQTLSDTVTGDGTIHGDDGGGVGNGISYAQVANNVNSTDQVRRKSSCQCWLRISTKFT
;
A
#
# COMPACT_ATOMS: atom_id res chain seq x y z
N MET A 1 15.93 -12.31 9.97
CA MET A 1 15.28 -12.04 8.66
C MET A 1 14.68 -13.31 8.08
N LEU A 2 13.39 -13.30 7.75
CA LEU A 2 12.61 -14.50 7.42
C LEU A 2 12.84 -14.99 5.98
N PHE A 3 12.92 -14.06 5.02
CA PHE A 3 12.92 -14.37 3.59
C PHE A 3 14.26 -14.10 2.89
N HIS A 4 15.36 -13.99 3.66
CA HIS A 4 16.69 -13.76 3.10
C HIS A 4 17.23 -14.97 2.31
N LYS A 5 16.86 -16.17 2.76
CA LYS A 5 17.25 -17.45 2.12
C LYS A 5 16.04 -18.11 1.49
N PRO A 6 16.23 -18.95 0.45
CA PRO A 6 15.14 -19.68 -0.18
C PRO A 6 14.32 -20.47 0.84
N PHE A 7 13.00 -20.42 0.68
CA PHE A 7 12.02 -21.07 1.55
C PHE A 7 11.17 -22.07 0.77
N LYS A 8 10.45 -22.94 1.49
CA LYS A 8 9.58 -23.95 0.90
C LYS A 8 8.11 -23.52 1.03
N THR A 9 7.37 -23.61 -0.06
CA THR A 9 5.91 -23.39 -0.02
C THR A 9 5.21 -24.67 0.39
N LYS A 10 4.55 -24.66 1.55
CA LYS A 10 3.77 -25.81 2.08
C LYS A 10 2.37 -25.87 1.50
N SER A 11 1.70 -24.72 1.33
CA SER A 11 0.37 -24.66 0.72
C SER A 11 0.14 -23.33 0.03
N ASN A 12 -0.69 -23.33 -1.01
CA ASN A 12 -1.17 -22.14 -1.69
C ASN A 12 -2.69 -22.30 -1.93
N VAL A 13 -3.50 -21.47 -1.27
CA VAL A 13 -4.96 -21.62 -1.23
C VAL A 13 -5.63 -20.31 -1.59
N LEU A 14 -6.57 -20.33 -2.53
CA LEU A 14 -7.46 -19.21 -2.79
C LEU A 14 -8.43 -19.03 -1.62
N LEU A 15 -8.39 -17.87 -0.96
CA LEU A 15 -9.24 -17.57 0.19
C LEU A 15 -10.71 -17.53 -0.20
N ARG A 16 -11.57 -18.05 0.68
CA ARG A 16 -13.03 -17.94 0.55
C ARG A 16 -13.51 -16.52 0.88
N SER A 17 -14.73 -16.19 0.44
CA SER A 17 -15.30 -14.84 0.63
C SER A 17 -15.37 -14.41 2.11
N SER A 18 -15.64 -15.33 3.03
CA SER A 18 -15.66 -15.06 4.47
C SER A 18 -14.27 -14.74 5.03
N GLU A 19 -13.27 -15.54 4.68
CA GLU A 19 -11.88 -15.34 5.10
C GLU A 19 -11.31 -14.05 4.55
N ARG A 20 -11.63 -13.72 3.29
CA ARG A 20 -11.29 -12.44 2.69
C ARG A 20 -11.80 -11.28 3.55
N LYS A 21 -13.11 -11.24 3.83
CA LYS A 21 -13.70 -10.21 4.70
C LYS A 21 -13.02 -10.14 6.07
N ARG A 22 -12.69 -11.28 6.68
CA ARG A 22 -11.96 -11.34 7.95
C ARG A 22 -10.58 -10.69 7.85
N ILE A 23 -9.80 -11.02 6.83
CA ILE A 23 -8.46 -10.46 6.61
C ILE A 23 -8.55 -8.95 6.33
N LYS A 24 -9.51 -8.51 5.52
CA LYS A 24 -9.75 -7.09 5.26
C LYS A 24 -10.01 -6.32 6.57
N GLY A 25 -10.94 -6.81 7.39
CA GLY A 25 -11.26 -6.20 8.69
C GLY A 25 -10.07 -6.20 9.63
N LEU A 26 -9.26 -7.26 9.63
CA LEU A 26 -8.05 -7.32 10.43
C LEU A 26 -7.03 -6.26 9.99
N ILE A 27 -6.78 -6.10 8.69
CA ILE A 27 -5.84 -5.10 8.16
C ILE A 27 -6.27 -3.70 8.62
N LEU A 28 -7.55 -3.35 8.42
CA LEU A 28 -8.07 -2.03 8.80
C LEU A 28 -8.00 -1.79 10.32
N THR A 29 -8.18 -2.84 11.12
CA THR A 29 -8.06 -2.74 12.58
C THR A 29 -6.61 -2.56 13.03
N GLN A 30 -5.68 -3.28 12.40
CA GLN A 30 -4.27 -3.29 12.78
C GLN A 30 -3.49 -2.09 12.24
N PHE A 31 -3.95 -1.52 11.13
CA PHE A 31 -3.31 -0.44 10.40
C PHE A 31 -4.32 0.70 10.15
N PRO A 32 -4.61 1.53 11.16
CA PRO A 32 -5.65 2.55 11.07
C PRO A 32 -5.36 3.67 10.07
N ALA A 33 -4.10 3.87 9.68
CA ALA A 33 -3.71 4.81 8.63
C ALA A 33 -4.21 4.38 7.24
N LEU A 34 -4.51 3.09 7.04
CA LEU A 34 -5.02 2.58 5.77
C LEU A 34 -6.54 2.70 5.71
N THR A 35 -7.06 3.50 4.78
CA THR A 35 -8.50 3.65 4.57
C THR A 35 -9.08 2.48 3.78
N GLU A 36 -10.39 2.22 3.97
CA GLU A 36 -11.09 1.16 3.23
C GLU A 36 -11.04 1.40 1.72
N GLU A 37 -11.14 2.65 1.27
CA GLU A 37 -11.05 3.01 -0.16
C GLU A 37 -9.67 2.71 -0.76
N LYS A 38 -8.59 3.02 -0.03
CA LYS A 38 -7.22 2.70 -0.47
C LYS A 38 -7.03 1.19 -0.53
N LEU A 39 -7.53 0.48 0.50
CA LEU A 39 -7.48 -0.97 0.53
C LEU A 39 -8.29 -1.58 -0.63
N ASP A 40 -9.51 -1.14 -0.92
CA ASP A 40 -10.35 -1.70 -1.98
C ASP A 40 -9.79 -1.53 -3.39
N LYS A 41 -9.00 -0.47 -3.64
CA LYS A 41 -8.27 -0.30 -4.91
C LYS A 41 -7.23 -1.41 -5.13
N ILE A 42 -6.73 -1.99 -4.04
CA ILE A 42 -5.74 -3.06 -4.02
C ILE A 42 -6.39 -4.43 -3.86
N TYR A 43 -7.45 -4.47 -3.06
CA TYR A 43 -7.98 -5.66 -2.43
C TYR A 43 -8.70 -6.52 -3.47
N CYS A 44 -8.03 -7.62 -3.80
CA CYS A 44 -8.44 -8.67 -4.72
C CYS A 44 -9.85 -9.23 -4.49
N LYS A 45 -10.64 -9.51 -5.55
CA LYS A 45 -11.59 -10.63 -5.47
C LYS A 45 -10.86 -11.96 -5.27
N GLU A 46 -9.65 -12.08 -5.82
CA GLU A 46 -8.79 -13.25 -5.71
C GLU A 46 -7.59 -12.96 -4.81
N ILE A 47 -7.62 -13.50 -3.60
CA ILE A 47 -6.53 -13.41 -2.62
C ILE A 47 -6.10 -14.81 -2.25
N TYR A 48 -4.81 -15.06 -2.30
CA TYR A 48 -4.20 -16.34 -1.98
C TYR A 48 -3.56 -16.28 -0.60
N SER A 49 -3.72 -17.34 0.18
CA SER A 49 -2.99 -17.59 1.41
C SER A 49 -1.91 -18.63 1.13
N LEU A 50 -0.66 -18.22 1.33
CA LEU A 50 0.52 -19.04 1.11
C LEU A 50 1.12 -19.37 2.47
N LYS A 51 1.08 -20.66 2.82
CA LYS A 51 1.81 -21.15 3.98
C LYS A 51 3.20 -21.53 3.52
N ILE A 52 4.21 -20.87 4.07
CA ILE A 52 5.60 -21.13 3.78
C ILE A 52 6.33 -21.61 5.02
N GLU A 53 7.44 -22.29 4.80
CA GLU A 53 8.42 -22.66 5.82
C GLU A 53 9.76 -22.06 5.41
N THR A 54 10.25 -21.14 6.25
CA THR A 54 11.52 -20.45 6.02
C THR A 54 12.70 -21.43 6.17
N HIS A 55 13.89 -20.99 5.74
CA HIS A 55 15.12 -21.75 5.99
C HIS A 55 15.37 -22.03 7.48
N SER A 56 14.86 -21.17 8.38
CA SER A 56 14.98 -21.34 9.82
C SER A 56 13.85 -22.18 10.42
N GLU A 57 13.10 -22.93 9.59
CA GLU A 57 11.98 -23.79 10.00
C GLU A 57 10.77 -23.04 10.62
N GLU A 58 10.79 -21.71 10.55
CA GLU A 58 9.66 -20.86 10.95
C GLU A 58 8.53 -20.94 9.93
N ILE A 59 7.28 -21.06 10.40
CA ILE A 59 6.09 -21.07 9.56
C ILE A 59 5.55 -19.64 9.44
N VAL A 60 5.39 -19.19 8.21
CA VAL A 60 4.84 -17.85 7.90
C VAL A 60 3.66 -18.02 6.96
N ILE A 61 2.59 -17.25 7.18
CA ILE A 61 1.44 -17.21 6.27
C ILE A 61 1.48 -15.88 5.53
N VAL A 62 1.63 -15.91 4.21
CA VAL A 62 1.66 -14.72 3.36
C VAL A 62 0.32 -14.60 2.63
N TYR A 63 -0.30 -13.42 2.69
CA TYR A 63 -1.50 -13.12 1.94
C TYR A 63 -1.15 -12.32 0.68
N MET A 64 -1.45 -12.88 -0.48
CA MET A 64 -1.10 -12.31 -1.78
C MET A 64 -2.33 -11.92 -2.58
N ALA A 65 -2.31 -10.74 -3.20
CA ALA A 65 -3.28 -10.30 -4.20
C ALA A 65 -2.55 -10.01 -5.51
N TYR A 66 -3.01 -10.51 -6.66
CA TYR A 66 -2.34 -10.33 -7.95
C TYR A 66 -0.86 -10.72 -7.98
N LYS A 67 -0.48 -11.78 -7.25
CA LYS A 67 0.92 -12.17 -7.03
C LYS A 67 1.75 -11.02 -6.43
N LEU A 68 1.15 -10.19 -5.58
CA LEU A 68 1.87 -9.25 -4.72
C LEU A 68 1.60 -9.61 -3.27
N PRO A 69 2.64 -9.80 -2.46
CA PRO A 69 2.45 -10.04 -1.03
C PRO A 69 2.00 -8.73 -0.39
N LEU A 70 0.83 -8.74 0.25
CA LEU A 70 0.26 -7.56 0.90
C LEU A 70 0.68 -7.49 2.37
N ILE A 71 0.46 -8.60 3.07
CA ILE A 71 0.77 -8.77 4.48
C ILE A 71 1.29 -10.20 4.71
N PHE A 72 2.03 -10.38 5.79
CA PHE A 72 2.40 -11.71 6.26
C PHE A 72 2.16 -11.82 7.77
N GLU A 73 1.81 -13.03 8.19
CA GLU A 73 1.59 -13.40 9.58
C GLU A 73 2.75 -14.26 10.05
N TYR A 74 3.42 -13.79 11.10
CA TYR A 74 4.55 -14.44 11.76
C TYR A 74 4.34 -14.34 13.27
N ASN A 75 4.47 -15.45 14.01
CA ASN A 75 4.21 -15.51 15.45
C ASN A 75 2.86 -14.90 15.87
N SER A 76 1.80 -15.15 15.09
CA SER A 76 0.45 -14.61 15.31
C SER A 76 0.36 -13.07 15.25
N VAL A 77 1.41 -12.41 14.78
CA VAL A 77 1.45 -10.97 14.52
C VAL A 77 1.44 -10.75 13.00
N ILE A 78 0.66 -9.76 12.57
CA ILE A 78 0.53 -9.40 11.16
C ILE A 78 1.38 -8.17 10.86
N TYR A 79 2.18 -8.31 9.82
CA TYR A 79 3.12 -7.32 9.34
C TYR A 79 2.75 -6.89 7.92
N PRO A 80 2.87 -5.60 7.58
CA PRO A 80 2.75 -5.16 6.20
C PRO A 80 3.95 -5.64 5.39
N CYS A 81 3.75 -5.94 4.11
CA CYS A 81 4.86 -6.10 3.17
C CYS A 81 5.33 -4.73 2.68
N VAL A 82 6.54 -4.66 2.10
CA VAL A 82 7.07 -3.40 1.55
C VAL A 82 6.13 -2.81 0.49
N TYR A 83 5.50 -3.64 -0.34
CA TYR A 83 4.55 -3.19 -1.37
C TYR A 83 3.32 -2.49 -0.81
N LEU A 84 2.84 -2.89 0.37
CA LEU A 84 1.71 -2.22 1.02
C LEU A 84 2.12 -0.84 1.53
N SER A 85 3.35 -0.71 2.06
CA SER A 85 3.92 0.59 2.45
C SER A 85 4.16 1.54 1.28
N TRP A 86 4.21 1.05 0.05
CA TRP A 86 4.37 1.91 -1.13
C TRP A 86 3.08 2.61 -1.54
N ILE A 87 1.94 2.09 -1.07
CA ILE A 87 0.64 2.71 -1.29
C ILE A 87 0.28 3.63 -0.14
N GLU A 88 0.57 3.17 1.09
CA GLU A 88 0.41 3.96 2.29
C GLU A 88 1.73 3.98 3.07
N PRO A 89 2.61 4.97 2.84
CA PRO A 89 3.90 5.09 3.52
C PRO A 89 3.77 5.20 5.04
N ASP A 90 2.67 5.76 5.51
CA ASP A 90 2.42 6.01 6.93
C ASP A 90 1.61 4.87 7.59
N ILE A 91 1.53 3.69 6.94
CA ILE A 91 0.79 2.52 7.44
C ILE A 91 1.29 2.05 8.82
N THR A 92 2.58 2.21 9.07
CA THR A 92 3.24 1.96 10.36
C THR A 92 4.39 2.93 10.53
N PRO A 93 4.82 3.22 11.77
CA PRO A 93 5.95 4.12 12.01
C PRO A 93 7.21 3.68 11.26
N ALA A 94 7.97 4.64 10.75
CA ALA A 94 9.14 4.38 9.93
C ALA A 94 10.41 4.97 10.55
N PHE A 95 11.52 4.22 10.46
CA PHE A 95 12.86 4.74 10.70
C PHE A 95 13.53 5.11 9.39
N THR A 96 14.02 6.34 9.31
CA THR A 96 14.77 6.83 8.15
C THR A 96 16.25 6.52 8.28
N THR A 97 16.83 5.98 7.21
CA THR A 97 18.21 5.50 7.19
C THR A 97 18.99 6.06 6.00
N HIS A 98 20.32 6.02 6.07
CA HIS A 98 21.17 6.35 4.93
C HIS A 98 21.11 5.26 3.85
N ALA A 99 21.30 5.64 2.58
CA ALA A 99 21.30 4.69 1.46
C ALA A 99 22.32 3.55 1.62
N ASP A 100 23.46 3.84 2.25
CA ASP A 100 24.50 2.85 2.57
C ASP A 100 24.06 1.75 3.52
N VAL A 101 22.96 1.91 4.25
CA VAL A 101 22.46 0.86 5.15
C VAL A 101 21.81 -0.27 4.35
N LEU A 102 21.26 0.04 3.17
CA LEU A 102 20.55 -0.92 2.33
C LEU A 102 21.44 -2.09 1.88
N LYS A 103 22.73 -1.87 1.58
CA LYS A 103 23.66 -2.96 1.23
C LYS A 103 23.85 -3.96 2.37
N PHE A 104 23.84 -3.50 3.62
CA PHE A 104 23.95 -4.37 4.78
C PHE A 104 22.66 -5.13 5.04
N ILE A 105 21.50 -4.47 4.90
CA ILE A 105 20.19 -5.14 5.00
C ILE A 105 20.06 -6.22 3.93
N ARG A 106 20.45 -5.94 2.68
CA ARG A 106 20.47 -6.93 1.60
C ARG A 106 21.40 -8.11 1.89
N GLY A 107 22.45 -7.90 2.69
CA GLY A 107 23.33 -8.94 3.20
C GLY A 107 22.76 -9.74 4.38
N GLY A 108 21.50 -9.51 4.77
CA GLY A 108 20.83 -10.21 5.87
C GLY A 108 21.06 -9.60 7.25
N ALA A 109 21.63 -8.39 7.34
CA ALA A 109 21.86 -7.72 8.61
C ALA A 109 20.61 -6.99 9.13
N ASP A 110 20.56 -6.85 10.46
CA ASP A 110 19.57 -6.02 11.16
C ASP A 110 19.95 -4.53 11.13
N LEU A 111 18.99 -3.65 11.40
CA LEU A 111 19.24 -2.22 11.47
C LEU A 111 19.88 -1.85 12.81
N MET A 112 21.06 -1.27 12.75
CA MET A 112 21.77 -0.75 13.91
C MET A 112 21.46 0.74 14.11
N LEU A 113 21.48 1.20 15.37
CA LEU A 113 21.22 2.60 15.74
C LEU A 113 22.04 3.64 14.95
N PRO A 114 23.35 3.45 14.68
CA PRO A 114 24.12 4.40 13.87
C PRO A 114 23.59 4.60 12.45
N GLY A 115 22.80 3.65 11.92
CA GLY A 115 22.23 3.75 10.59
C GLY A 115 20.98 4.61 10.51
N ILE A 116 20.39 5.00 11.64
CA ILE A 116 19.18 5.80 11.73
C ILE A 116 19.55 7.28 11.70
N ILE A 117 18.88 8.03 10.83
CA ILE A 117 19.01 9.48 10.74
C ILE A 117 18.17 10.12 11.83
N LEU A 118 18.83 10.88 12.70
CA LEU A 118 18.20 11.61 13.79
C LEU A 118 18.49 13.09 13.61
N LYS A 119 17.48 13.96 13.75
CA LYS A 119 17.69 15.40 13.80
C LYS A 119 18.49 15.76 15.05
N ASN A 120 19.34 16.78 14.94
CA ASN A 120 20.04 17.39 16.08
C ASN A 120 19.18 18.54 16.64
N PRO A 121 19.11 18.72 17.98
CA PRO A 121 19.72 17.91 19.02
C PRO A 121 19.02 16.55 19.20
N HIS A 122 19.77 15.51 19.57
CA HIS A 122 19.20 14.18 19.83
C HIS A 122 18.16 14.26 20.95
N ASN A 123 16.91 13.96 20.62
CA ASN A 123 15.80 13.92 21.55
C ASN A 123 15.07 12.58 21.45
N LYS A 124 14.54 12.08 22.57
CA LYS A 124 13.73 10.86 22.62
C LYS A 124 12.58 10.88 21.59
N LYS A 125 12.01 12.06 21.33
CA LYS A 125 10.93 12.26 20.34
C LYS A 125 11.29 11.77 18.93
N HIS A 126 12.58 11.76 18.56
CA HIS A 126 13.02 11.29 17.23
C HIS A 126 12.89 9.78 17.05
N PHE A 127 12.83 9.03 18.14
CA PHE A 127 12.57 7.59 18.12
C PHE A 127 11.08 7.26 18.28
N GLY A 128 10.18 8.24 18.22
CA GLY A 128 8.76 8.03 18.45
C GLY A 128 8.44 7.45 19.83
N SER A 129 7.31 6.75 19.92
CA SER A 129 6.84 6.08 21.14
C SER A 129 6.62 4.60 20.86
N HIS A 130 7.72 3.85 20.75
CA HIS A 130 7.72 2.42 20.48
C HIS A 130 8.01 1.61 21.74
N LYS A 131 7.26 0.52 21.88
CA LYS A 131 7.60 -0.60 22.75
C LYS A 131 8.51 -1.55 21.98
N LYS A 132 9.17 -2.46 22.70
CA LYS A 132 9.92 -3.57 22.09
C LYS A 132 8.94 -4.48 21.34
N GLY A 133 9.27 -4.86 20.11
CA GLY A 133 8.45 -5.70 19.25
C GLY A 133 7.41 -4.94 18.43
N ASP A 134 7.41 -3.61 18.47
CA ASP A 134 6.52 -2.80 17.65
C ASP A 134 6.92 -2.89 16.17
N ARG A 135 5.92 -2.99 15.30
CA ARG A 135 6.10 -3.09 13.84
C ARG A 135 6.57 -1.75 13.30
N VAL A 136 7.66 -1.78 12.54
CA VAL A 136 8.25 -0.57 11.96
C VAL A 136 8.69 -0.80 10.53
N LEU A 137 8.60 0.26 9.74
CA LEU A 137 9.17 0.35 8.39
C LEU A 137 10.56 0.95 8.45
N ILE A 138 11.34 0.66 7.42
CA ILE A 138 12.63 1.27 7.18
C ILE A 138 12.53 1.95 5.82
N ASN A 139 12.75 3.26 5.78
CA ASN A 139 12.83 4.02 4.55
C ASN A 139 14.21 4.68 4.42
N LEU A 140 14.46 5.29 3.26
CA LEU A 140 15.74 5.91 2.94
C LEU A 140 15.61 7.42 3.03
N SER A 141 16.72 8.10 3.30
CA SER A 141 16.77 9.57 3.30
C SER A 141 16.31 10.21 1.98
N SER A 142 16.44 9.48 0.86
CA SER A 142 16.02 9.92 -0.46
C SER A 142 14.54 9.66 -0.76
N ASN A 143 13.90 8.70 -0.08
CA ASN A 143 12.58 8.21 -0.46
C ASN A 143 11.77 7.65 0.72
N LYS A 144 10.53 8.11 0.87
CA LYS A 144 9.54 7.64 1.86
C LYS A 144 9.12 6.18 1.65
N ALA A 145 9.20 5.66 0.43
CA ALA A 145 8.82 4.29 0.13
C ALA A 145 9.65 3.28 0.94
N GLY A 146 8.97 2.43 1.72
CA GLY A 146 9.64 1.47 2.60
C GLY A 146 10.51 0.48 1.84
N VAL A 147 11.75 0.28 2.28
CA VAL A 147 12.69 -0.70 1.72
C VAL A 147 12.76 -1.98 2.56
N ALA A 148 12.36 -1.92 3.82
CA ALA A 148 12.28 -3.09 4.69
C ALA A 148 11.22 -2.92 5.77
N VAL A 149 10.80 -4.06 6.33
CA VAL A 149 9.85 -4.17 7.43
C VAL A 149 10.46 -5.02 8.52
N GLY A 150 10.27 -4.60 9.77
CA GLY A 150 10.78 -5.30 10.92
C GLY A 150 10.05 -4.95 12.20
N GLU A 151 10.68 -5.30 13.31
CA GLU A 151 10.20 -5.01 14.65
C GLU A 151 11.29 -4.34 15.49
N THR A 152 10.90 -3.43 16.37
CA THR A 152 11.84 -2.75 17.27
C THR A 152 12.51 -3.74 18.22
N ALA A 153 13.84 -3.73 18.25
CA ALA A 153 14.61 -4.59 19.14
C ALA A 153 14.53 -4.13 20.61
N ARG A 154 14.26 -2.84 20.83
CA ARG A 154 14.17 -2.17 22.15
C ARG A 154 13.09 -1.08 22.15
N SER A 155 12.70 -0.58 23.32
CA SER A 155 11.78 0.55 23.43
C SER A 155 12.44 1.87 23.02
N SER A 156 11.67 2.90 22.68
CA SER A 156 12.23 4.23 22.31
C SER A 156 13.08 4.84 23.43
N GLU A 157 12.76 4.57 24.70
CA GLU A 157 13.59 4.98 25.84
C GLU A 157 14.94 4.28 25.81
N ASP A 158 14.95 2.96 25.66
CA ASP A 158 16.18 2.18 25.60
C ASP A 158 17.04 2.54 24.39
N LEU A 159 16.41 2.81 23.23
CA LEU A 159 17.10 3.25 22.01
C LEU A 159 17.82 4.58 22.25
N PHE A 160 17.17 5.53 22.93
CA PHE A 160 17.76 6.80 23.31
C PHE A 160 18.90 6.62 24.33
N MET A 161 18.66 5.86 25.40
CA MET A 161 19.64 5.58 26.46
C MET A 161 20.86 4.79 25.98
N SER A 162 20.74 4.08 24.84
CA SER A 162 21.84 3.33 24.24
C SER A 162 22.90 4.23 23.56
N GLY A 163 22.69 5.55 23.51
CA GLY A 163 23.70 6.52 23.05
C GLY A 163 24.18 6.27 21.63
N GLY A 164 23.27 5.85 20.73
CA GLY A 164 23.58 5.58 19.33
C GLY A 164 24.27 4.23 19.07
N LYS A 165 24.35 3.32 20.04
CA LYS A 165 24.98 2.00 19.87
C LYS A 165 23.98 0.85 20.04
N GLY A 166 24.16 -0.19 19.22
CA GLY A 166 23.38 -1.43 19.32
C GLY A 166 22.30 -1.55 18.26
N LYS A 167 21.53 -2.64 18.36
CA LYS A 167 20.48 -2.98 17.40
C LYS A 167 19.21 -2.17 17.66
N ALA A 168 18.69 -1.56 16.60
CA ALA A 168 17.45 -0.79 16.64
C ALA A 168 16.24 -1.62 16.20
N VAL A 169 16.36 -2.32 15.07
CA VAL A 169 15.24 -3.06 14.45
C VAL A 169 15.72 -4.44 13.99
N ASN A 170 14.99 -5.48 14.34
CA ASN A 170 15.14 -6.81 13.75
C ASN A 170 14.42 -6.81 12.39
N ILE A 171 15.15 -6.98 11.29
CA ILE A 171 14.55 -6.95 9.95
C ILE A 171 13.94 -8.32 9.66
N LEU A 172 12.68 -8.31 9.23
CA LEU A 172 11.91 -9.52 8.90
C LEU A 172 11.87 -9.72 7.38
N HIS A 173 11.59 -8.66 6.63
CA HIS A 173 11.37 -8.64 5.18
C HIS A 173 12.02 -7.40 4.56
N TYR A 174 12.60 -7.52 3.37
CA TYR A 174 13.14 -6.37 2.63
C TYR A 174 12.89 -6.46 1.13
N TRP A 175 12.94 -5.31 0.46
CA TRP A 175 12.77 -5.24 -0.99
C TRP A 175 13.93 -5.92 -1.73
N GLY A 176 13.60 -6.96 -2.49
CA GLY A 176 14.54 -7.79 -3.23
C GLY A 176 14.91 -9.12 -2.56
N ASP A 177 14.22 -9.49 -1.48
CA ASP A 177 14.36 -10.80 -0.84
C ASP A 177 13.62 -11.92 -1.60
N GLU A 178 13.67 -13.15 -1.09
CA GLU A 178 13.04 -14.31 -1.74
C GLU A 178 11.51 -14.19 -1.83
N LEU A 179 10.88 -13.42 -0.93
CA LEU A 179 9.44 -13.18 -1.00
C LEU A 179 9.11 -12.23 -2.15
N CYS A 180 9.93 -11.19 -2.35
CA CYS A 180 9.83 -10.30 -3.51
C CYS A 180 10.01 -11.03 -4.84
N LYS A 181 10.84 -12.09 -4.91
CA LYS A 181 11.02 -12.88 -6.15
C LYS A 181 9.78 -13.64 -6.59
N MET A 182 8.88 -13.96 -5.66
CA MET A 182 7.57 -14.55 -6.00
C MET A 182 6.59 -13.52 -6.55
N ALA A 183 6.87 -12.25 -6.32
CA ALA A 183 6.01 -11.17 -6.72
C ALA A 183 6.16 -10.87 -8.22
N ILE A 184 5.17 -10.17 -8.79
CA ILE A 184 5.42 -9.48 -10.07
C ILE A 184 6.47 -8.40 -9.85
N GLU A 185 7.32 -8.19 -10.86
CA GLU A 185 8.32 -7.13 -10.82
C GLU A 185 7.62 -5.77 -10.86
N ILE A 186 7.93 -4.92 -9.88
CA ILE A 186 7.42 -3.56 -9.75
C ILE A 186 8.60 -2.65 -9.47
N ASP A 187 8.64 -1.54 -10.19
CA ASP A 187 9.63 -0.50 -9.99
C ASP A 187 9.48 0.14 -8.60
N TYR A 188 10.60 0.45 -7.97
CA TYR A 188 10.61 1.13 -6.68
C TYR A 188 10.07 2.57 -6.84
N PRO A 189 8.88 2.88 -6.28
CA PRO A 189 8.20 4.15 -6.55
C PRO A 189 8.93 5.30 -5.85
N GLN A 190 8.97 6.47 -6.47
CA GLN A 190 9.62 7.67 -5.93
C GLN A 190 8.57 8.53 -5.21
N LEU A 191 8.49 8.42 -3.88
CA LEU A 191 7.50 9.12 -3.05
C LEU A 191 8.04 10.37 -2.36
N GLY A 192 9.22 10.85 -2.78
CA GLY A 192 9.88 12.02 -2.20
C GLY A 192 10.57 11.73 -0.86
N LYS A 193 11.28 12.73 -0.31
CA LYS A 193 12.08 12.56 0.91
C LYS A 193 11.20 12.39 2.16
N PRO A 194 11.63 11.64 3.18
CA PRO A 194 10.98 11.65 4.50
C PRO A 194 11.07 13.02 5.19
N ASP A 195 10.09 13.35 6.01
CA ASP A 195 10.00 14.68 6.68
C ASP A 195 11.15 14.91 7.68
N VAL A 196 11.75 13.82 8.16
CA VAL A 196 12.97 13.84 8.98
C VAL A 196 14.18 14.40 8.19
N CYS A 197 14.17 14.28 6.87
CA CYS A 197 15.24 14.75 5.99
C CYS A 197 14.94 16.08 5.31
N LYS A 198 13.71 16.60 5.42
CA LYS A 198 13.32 17.88 4.83
C LYS A 198 13.70 19.07 5.71
N THR A 199 14.04 20.19 5.09
CA THR A 199 14.26 21.48 5.76
C THR A 199 12.93 22.11 6.19
N GLN A 200 12.94 23.03 7.15
CA GLN A 200 11.71 23.69 7.58
C GLN A 200 11.01 24.41 6.40
N GLU A 201 11.79 25.04 5.53
CA GLU A 201 11.28 25.68 4.30
C GLU A 201 10.62 24.69 3.34
N GLU A 202 11.18 23.48 3.17
CA GLU A 202 10.57 22.42 2.36
C GLU A 202 9.25 21.92 2.98
N LEU A 203 9.17 21.79 4.31
CA LEU A 203 7.92 21.43 5.00
C LEU A 203 6.85 22.52 4.87
N ASP A 204 7.24 23.78 5.07
CA ASP A 204 6.31 24.92 5.01
C ASP A 204 5.74 25.09 3.60
N LEU A 205 6.58 24.88 2.57
CA LEU A 205 6.15 24.92 1.18
C LEU A 205 5.19 23.76 0.84
N GLU A 206 5.47 22.54 1.29
CA GLU A 206 4.55 21.40 1.09
C GLU A 206 3.21 21.64 1.77
N LEU A 207 3.22 22.15 3.00
CA LEU A 207 1.98 22.46 3.72
C LEU A 207 1.16 23.54 3.00
N ALA A 208 1.80 24.58 2.47
CA ALA A 208 1.14 25.61 1.69
C ALA A 208 0.52 25.06 0.40
N VAL A 209 1.24 24.16 -0.30
CA VAL A 209 0.71 23.49 -1.51
C VAL A 209 -0.48 22.59 -1.16
N GLN A 210 -0.42 21.86 -0.04
CA GLN A 210 -1.51 21.01 0.43
C GLN A 210 -2.79 21.81 0.68
N LEU A 211 -2.67 22.93 1.39
CA LEU A 211 -3.79 23.84 1.69
C LEU A 211 -4.39 24.42 0.41
N GLN A 212 -3.55 24.85 -0.54
CA GLN A 212 -4.03 25.37 -1.82
C GLN A 212 -4.79 24.30 -2.62
N ALA A 213 -4.31 23.05 -2.63
CA ALA A 213 -4.97 21.96 -3.33
C ALA A 213 -6.34 21.59 -2.72
N GLU A 214 -6.46 21.65 -1.38
CA GLU A 214 -7.74 21.46 -0.69
C GLU A 214 -8.72 22.59 -1.01
N GLU A 215 -8.26 23.84 -1.05
CA GLU A 215 -9.06 25.00 -1.47
C GLU A 215 -9.54 24.87 -2.92
N ASP A 216 -8.66 24.49 -3.84
CA ASP A 216 -8.99 24.31 -5.26
C ASP A 216 -9.99 23.15 -5.47
N GLN A 217 -9.86 22.05 -4.71
CA GLN A 217 -10.85 20.96 -4.72
C GLN A 217 -12.21 21.40 -4.17
N ALA A 218 -12.22 22.19 -3.10
CA ALA A 218 -13.45 22.74 -2.54
C ALA A 218 -14.15 23.67 -3.54
N GLN A 219 -13.41 24.55 -4.21
CA GLN A 219 -13.94 25.44 -5.25
C GLN A 219 -14.49 24.64 -6.45
N LEU A 220 -13.80 23.59 -6.89
CA LEU A 220 -14.27 22.73 -7.97
C LEU A 220 -15.56 21.97 -7.62
N SER A 221 -15.68 21.49 -6.38
CA SER A 221 -16.89 20.82 -5.90
C SER A 221 -18.10 21.78 -5.83
N GLN A 222 -17.89 23.00 -5.35
CA GLN A 222 -18.94 24.05 -5.33
C GLN A 222 -19.37 24.49 -6.74
N ALA A 223 -18.43 24.59 -7.68
CA ALA A 223 -18.72 24.91 -9.07
C ALA A 223 -19.51 23.80 -9.79
N LEU A 224 -19.29 22.54 -9.44
CA LEU A 224 -20.02 21.40 -9.99
C LEU A 224 -21.46 21.33 -9.46
N GLU A 225 -21.67 21.67 -8.18
CA GLU A 225 -23.01 21.76 -7.59
C GLU A 225 -23.85 22.90 -8.22
N THR A 226 -23.24 24.04 -8.52
CA THR A 226 -23.95 25.18 -9.14
C THR A 226 -24.38 24.89 -10.59
N GLN A 227 -23.65 24.06 -11.33
CA GLN A 227 -24.05 23.63 -12.69
C GLN A 227 -25.19 22.62 -12.69
N THR A 228 -25.32 21.78 -11.65
CA THR A 228 -26.43 20.80 -11.57
C THR A 228 -27.79 21.41 -11.23
N LEU A 229 -27.82 22.65 -10.71
CA LEU A 229 -29.05 23.38 -10.40
C LEU A 229 -29.60 24.22 -11.57
N SER A 230 -28.79 24.49 -12.61
CA SER A 230 -29.21 25.28 -13.78
C SER A 230 -29.86 24.47 -14.90
N ASP A 231 -29.75 23.14 -14.90
CA ASP A 231 -30.29 22.27 -15.96
C ASP A 231 -31.71 21.73 -15.69
N THR A 232 -32.36 22.13 -14.58
CA THR A 232 -33.75 21.71 -14.27
C THR A 232 -34.83 22.76 -14.53
N VAL A 233 -34.53 23.89 -15.19
CA VAL A 233 -35.55 24.89 -15.53
C VAL A 233 -35.41 25.34 -16.98
N THR A 234 -36.05 24.64 -17.90
CA THR A 234 -36.96 25.19 -18.94
C THR A 234 -37.40 24.09 -19.91
N GLY A 235 -38.71 23.83 -19.96
CA GLY A 235 -39.31 22.88 -20.88
C GLY A 235 -40.78 22.60 -20.60
N ASP A 236 -41.59 23.66 -20.41
CA ASP A 236 -43.05 23.56 -20.50
C ASP A 236 -43.45 23.65 -21.98
N GLY A 237 -44.36 22.77 -22.42
CA GLY A 237 -44.70 22.62 -23.84
C GLY A 237 -45.66 21.47 -24.15
N THR A 238 -46.88 21.58 -23.63
CA THR A 238 -48.19 21.24 -24.27
C THR A 238 -48.43 19.87 -24.92
N ILE A 239 -49.45 19.19 -24.40
CA ILE A 239 -50.07 17.95 -24.91
C ILE A 239 -51.16 18.28 -25.96
N HIS A 240 -51.04 17.77 -27.18
CA HIS A 240 -52.17 17.47 -28.08
C HIS A 240 -51.80 16.31 -29.03
N GLY A 241 -52.73 15.37 -29.23
CA GLY A 241 -52.51 14.12 -29.96
C GLY A 241 -52.94 14.15 -31.44
N ASP A 242 -52.50 13.16 -32.22
CA ASP A 242 -53.34 12.22 -33.00
C ASP A 242 -52.48 11.25 -33.84
N ASP A 243 -53.00 10.03 -33.97
CA ASP A 243 -52.95 9.03 -35.05
C ASP A 243 -51.78 8.86 -36.05
N GLY A 244 -51.33 7.59 -36.15
CA GLY A 244 -51.31 6.87 -37.43
C GLY A 244 -49.96 6.49 -38.09
N GLY A 245 -49.77 5.18 -38.34
CA GLY A 245 -49.02 4.67 -39.50
C GLY A 245 -47.61 4.13 -39.25
N GLY A 246 -47.46 2.79 -39.27
CA GLY A 246 -46.17 2.09 -39.13
C GLY A 246 -45.35 2.00 -40.41
N VAL A 247 -44.13 1.45 -40.30
CA VAL A 247 -43.49 0.40 -41.13
C VAL A 247 -42.30 -0.12 -40.33
N GLY A 248 -42.09 -1.44 -40.33
CA GLY A 248 -41.20 -2.15 -39.44
C GLY A 248 -39.72 -2.18 -39.80
N ASN A 249 -38.95 -2.84 -38.93
CA ASN A 249 -38.07 -3.92 -39.32
C ASN A 249 -37.70 -4.72 -38.08
N GLY A 250 -38.09 -5.99 -38.06
CA GLY A 250 -37.66 -6.93 -37.03
C GLY A 250 -36.22 -7.35 -37.26
N ILE A 251 -35.50 -7.63 -36.17
CA ILE A 251 -34.44 -8.64 -36.18
C ILE A 251 -34.55 -9.47 -34.90
N SER A 252 -34.54 -10.77 -35.17
CA SER A 252 -34.73 -11.94 -34.32
C SER A 252 -33.76 -12.06 -33.14
N TYR A 253 -34.27 -12.65 -32.06
CA TYR A 253 -33.53 -13.34 -31.01
C TYR A 253 -32.85 -14.60 -31.60
N ALA A 254 -31.54 -14.54 -31.87
CA ALA A 254 -30.63 -15.69 -31.81
C ALA A 254 -29.20 -15.24 -32.13
N GLN A 255 -28.34 -15.18 -31.11
CA GLN A 255 -26.94 -15.66 -31.14
C GLN A 255 -26.26 -15.33 -29.81
N VAL A 256 -26.66 -16.11 -28.80
CA VAL A 256 -25.79 -16.47 -27.68
C VAL A 256 -24.74 -17.46 -28.22
N ALA A 257 -23.54 -17.41 -27.64
CA ALA A 257 -22.37 -18.25 -27.89
C ALA A 257 -21.47 -17.79 -29.04
N ASN A 258 -20.56 -16.85 -28.73
CA ASN A 258 -19.12 -16.96 -29.01
C ASN A 258 -18.39 -15.66 -28.62
N ASN A 259 -18.28 -15.36 -27.31
CA ASN A 259 -17.28 -14.36 -26.86
C ASN A 259 -16.87 -14.46 -25.38
N VAL A 260 -16.75 -15.68 -24.85
CA VAL A 260 -16.39 -15.87 -23.42
C VAL A 260 -14.86 -16.00 -23.21
N ASN A 261 -14.05 -16.11 -24.28
CA ASN A 261 -12.59 -16.32 -24.14
C ASN A 261 -11.71 -15.08 -24.36
N SER A 262 -12.27 -13.90 -24.64
CA SER A 262 -11.49 -12.65 -24.82
C SER A 262 -11.59 -11.70 -23.63
N THR A 263 -12.71 -11.71 -22.90
CA THR A 263 -12.98 -10.81 -21.77
C THR A 263 -12.16 -11.13 -20.52
N ASP A 264 -11.77 -12.39 -20.29
CA ASP A 264 -10.95 -12.78 -19.14
C ASP A 264 -9.47 -12.42 -19.30
N GLN A 265 -8.93 -12.38 -20.53
CA GLN A 265 -7.56 -11.88 -20.75
C GLN A 265 -7.50 -10.35 -20.68
N VAL A 266 -8.55 -9.64 -21.09
CA VAL A 266 -8.63 -8.18 -21.01
C VAL A 266 -8.86 -7.70 -19.56
N ARG A 267 -9.67 -8.41 -18.76
CA ARG A 267 -9.83 -8.13 -17.30
C ARG A 267 -8.55 -8.39 -16.50
N ARG A 268 -7.78 -9.42 -16.86
CA ARG A 268 -6.49 -9.69 -16.20
C ARG A 268 -5.45 -8.59 -16.46
N LYS A 269 -5.48 -7.98 -17.66
CA LYS A 269 -4.61 -6.83 -17.98
C LYS A 269 -5.06 -5.52 -17.32
N SER A 270 -6.37 -5.27 -17.17
CA SER A 270 -6.86 -4.01 -16.57
C SER A 270 -6.65 -3.93 -15.05
N SER A 271 -6.66 -5.05 -14.33
CA SER A 271 -6.38 -5.06 -12.87
C SER A 271 -4.91 -4.93 -12.52
N CYS A 272 -3.99 -5.54 -13.29
CA CYS A 272 -2.55 -5.29 -13.15
C CYS A 272 -2.19 -3.82 -13.48
N GLN A 273 -2.90 -3.20 -14.42
CA GLN A 273 -2.76 -1.76 -14.70
C GLN A 273 -3.19 -0.87 -13.54
N CYS A 274 -4.01 -1.33 -12.59
CA CYS A 274 -4.40 -0.53 -11.42
C CYS A 274 -3.20 -0.29 -10.48
N TRP A 275 -2.35 -1.31 -10.26
CA TRP A 275 -1.11 -1.17 -9.49
C TRP A 275 -0.07 -0.27 -10.20
N LEU A 276 0.10 -0.42 -11.52
CA LEU A 276 0.94 0.48 -12.34
C LEU A 276 0.40 1.93 -12.37
N ARG A 277 -0.93 2.11 -12.32
CA ARG A 277 -1.57 3.44 -12.23
C ARG A 277 -1.52 4.06 -10.83
N ILE A 278 -1.48 3.27 -9.76
CA ILE A 278 -1.34 3.81 -8.40
C ILE A 278 0.02 4.48 -8.24
N SER A 279 1.10 3.95 -8.84
CA SER A 279 2.41 4.61 -8.85
C SER A 279 2.45 5.92 -9.66
N THR A 280 1.50 6.16 -10.56
CA THR A 280 1.47 7.37 -11.43
C THR A 280 0.37 8.36 -11.05
N LYS A 281 -0.44 8.08 -10.01
CA LYS A 281 -1.49 9.00 -9.50
C LYS A 281 -1.11 9.73 -8.21
N PHE A 282 0.12 9.57 -7.71
CA PHE A 282 0.65 10.25 -6.53
C PHE A 282 1.85 11.17 -6.83
N THR A 283 2.05 11.53 -8.10
CA THR A 283 2.93 12.62 -8.54
C THR A 283 2.12 13.87 -8.82
#